data_AF-A0A2N5EPA4-F1
#
_entry.id   AF-A0A2N5EPA4-F1
#
_cell.length_a   1.000
_cell.length_b   1.000
_cell.length_c   1.000
_cell.angle_alpha   90.00
_cell.angle_beta   90.00
_cell.angle_gamma   90.00
#
_symmetry.space_group_name_H-M   'P 1'
#
loop_
_entity.id
_entity.type
_entity.pdbx_description
1 polymer ?
#
loop_
_entity_poly.entity_id
_entity_poly.type
_entity_poly.pdbx_seq_one_letter_code
_entity_poly.pdbx_strand_id
1 'polypeptide(L)'
;MIVLDTSIITEIIRPDPHRQVMQWLDAQDANQLCLTAVTVAELFTAIQSLPGPRQRQLNTALLALLNEEFTHRLLPFDAHCALRAAALSAELRRQGLTLAQSDLYTAAICLHHQAQLATRRPEDFHYCGLAVLNPWGEQGKPRFHEDAAEYYVMSRK
;
A
#
# COMPACT_ATOMS: atom_id res chain seq x y z
N MET A 1 -1.59 -9.56 -7.39
CA MET A 1 -2.06 -8.17 -7.32
C MET A 1 -1.31 -7.41 -6.24
N ILE A 2 -0.96 -6.16 -6.53
CA ILE A 2 -0.29 -5.24 -5.61
C ILE A 2 -1.16 -3.98 -5.53
N VAL A 3 -1.63 -3.66 -4.33
CA VAL A 3 -2.34 -2.42 -4.02
C VAL A 3 -1.31 -1.32 -3.78
N LEU A 4 -1.45 -0.22 -4.53
CA LEU A 4 -0.63 0.97 -4.35
C LEU A 4 -1.27 1.87 -3.29
N ASP A 5 -0.51 2.21 -2.26
CA ASP A 5 -0.89 3.21 -1.27
C ASP A 5 -0.90 4.63 -1.88
N THR A 6 -1.58 5.57 -1.23
CA THR A 6 -1.65 6.99 -1.59
C THR A 6 -0.27 7.61 -1.73
N SER A 7 0.70 7.15 -0.91
CA SER A 7 2.10 7.59 -0.98
C SER A 7 2.76 7.30 -2.34
N ILE A 8 2.39 6.20 -3.01
CA ILE A 8 2.93 5.84 -4.34
C ILE A 8 2.37 6.79 -5.41
N ILE A 9 1.05 6.97 -5.43
CA ILE A 9 0.40 7.82 -6.44
C ILE A 9 0.83 9.27 -6.29
N THR A 10 0.93 9.76 -5.06
CA THR A 10 1.45 11.11 -4.80
C THR A 10 2.91 11.24 -5.24
N GLU A 11 3.74 10.20 -5.17
CA GLU A 11 5.12 10.23 -5.66
C GLU A 11 5.18 10.29 -7.20
N ILE A 12 4.37 9.50 -7.91
CA ILE A 12 4.30 9.49 -9.39
C ILE A 12 4.01 10.89 -9.96
N ILE A 13 3.16 11.66 -9.29
CA ILE A 13 2.74 13.00 -9.77
C ILE A 13 3.68 14.13 -9.33
N ARG A 14 4.77 13.84 -8.61
CA ARG A 14 5.72 14.87 -8.19
C ARG A 14 6.57 15.35 -9.37
N PRO A 15 7.00 16.62 -9.38
CA PRO A 15 7.89 17.14 -10.41
C PRO A 15 9.24 16.39 -10.50
N ASP A 16 9.72 15.89 -9.37
CA ASP A 16 10.97 15.13 -9.26
C ASP A 16 10.69 13.89 -8.38
N PRO A 17 10.21 12.78 -8.99
CA PRO A 17 9.86 11.57 -8.26
C PRO A 17 11.10 10.76 -7.87
N HIS A 18 11.01 10.04 -6.75
CA HIS A 18 12.09 9.20 -6.27
C HIS A 18 12.42 8.08 -7.27
N ARG A 19 13.64 8.10 -7.82
CA ARG A 19 14.06 7.20 -8.91
C ARG A 19 13.82 5.71 -8.62
N GLN A 20 14.06 5.27 -7.39
CA GLN A 20 13.88 3.86 -7.01
C GLN A 20 12.41 3.43 -7.06
N VAL A 21 11.48 4.33 -6.73
CA VAL A 21 10.04 4.03 -6.79
C VAL A 21 9.62 3.88 -8.24
N MET A 22 10.11 4.75 -9.13
CA MET A 22 9.84 4.65 -10.57
C MET A 22 10.41 3.36 -11.15
N GLN A 23 11.67 3.02 -10.82
CA GLN A 23 12.28 1.75 -11.25
C GLN A 23 11.51 0.52 -10.72
N TRP A 24 11.01 0.59 -9.49
CA TRP A 24 10.19 -0.47 -8.93
C TRP A 24 8.86 -0.62 -9.68
N LEU A 25 8.18 0.50 -9.99
CA LEU A 25 6.94 0.51 -10.77
C LEU A 25 7.15 -0.04 -12.18
N ASP A 26 8.21 0.38 -12.86
CA ASP A 26 8.57 -0.08 -14.22
C ASP A 26 8.86 -1.59 -14.27
N ALA A 27 9.26 -2.19 -13.14
CA ALA A 27 9.51 -3.63 -13.02
C ALA A 27 8.25 -4.46 -12.75
N GLN A 28 7.09 -3.83 -12.47
CA GLN A 28 5.84 -4.55 -12.21
C GLN A 28 5.03 -4.76 -13.50
N ASP A 29 4.26 -5.84 -13.56
CA ASP A 29 3.18 -5.93 -14.53
C ASP A 29 2.10 -4.90 -14.19
N ALA A 30 1.89 -3.93 -15.08
CA ALA A 30 0.90 -2.87 -14.90
C ALA A 30 -0.48 -3.43 -14.59
N ASN A 31 -0.88 -4.58 -15.16
CA ASN A 31 -2.20 -5.19 -14.91
C ASN A 31 -2.35 -5.75 -13.48
N GLN A 32 -1.25 -5.95 -12.76
CA GLN A 32 -1.26 -6.42 -11.37
C GLN A 32 -1.32 -5.29 -10.35
N LEU A 33 -1.10 -4.05 -10.77
CA LEU A 33 -1.19 -2.88 -9.89
C LEU A 33 -2.65 -2.48 -9.69
N CYS A 34 -3.05 -2.13 -8.47
CA CYS A 34 -4.42 -1.76 -8.14
C CYS A 34 -4.45 -0.56 -7.21
N LEU A 35 -5.58 0.13 -7.17
CA LEU A 35 -5.88 1.14 -6.17
C LEU A 35 -7.11 0.73 -5.36
N THR A 36 -7.22 1.25 -4.15
CA THR A 36 -8.44 1.09 -3.36
C THR A 36 -9.33 2.33 -3.50
N ALA A 37 -10.63 2.15 -3.27
CA ALA A 37 -11.55 3.28 -3.10
C ALA A 37 -11.12 4.22 -1.95
N VAL A 38 -10.39 3.70 -0.95
CA VAL A 38 -9.84 4.48 0.17
C VAL A 38 -8.74 5.42 -0.34
N THR A 39 -7.77 4.90 -1.11
CA THR A 39 -6.72 5.68 -1.76
C THR A 39 -7.31 6.78 -2.65
N VAL A 40 -8.34 6.44 -3.44
CA VAL A 40 -9.05 7.41 -4.28
C VAL A 40 -9.68 8.52 -3.42
N ALA A 41 -10.35 8.17 -2.32
CA ALA A 41 -10.94 9.15 -1.41
C ALA A 41 -9.87 10.08 -0.81
N GLU A 42 -8.74 9.55 -0.32
CA GLU A 42 -7.65 10.34 0.24
C GLU A 42 -7.06 11.34 -0.77
N LEU A 43 -6.80 10.87 -2.00
CA LEU A 43 -6.28 11.71 -3.08
C LEU A 43 -7.24 12.86 -3.41
N PHE A 44 -8.54 12.57 -3.59
CA PHE A 44 -9.51 13.61 -3.89
C PHE A 44 -9.74 14.54 -2.70
N THR A 45 -9.73 14.07 -1.45
CA THR A 45 -9.80 14.95 -0.27
C THR A 45 -8.64 15.96 -0.26
N ALA A 46 -7.42 15.51 -0.54
CA ALA A 46 -6.25 16.40 -0.63
C ALA A 46 -6.42 17.42 -1.77
N ILE A 47 -6.86 16.98 -2.96
CA ILE A 47 -7.10 17.87 -4.10
C ILE A 47 -8.17 18.92 -3.78
N GLN A 48 -9.27 18.52 -3.15
CA GLN A 48 -10.38 19.42 -2.80
C GLN A 48 -9.99 20.50 -1.78
N SER A 49 -8.89 20.30 -1.06
CA SER A 49 -8.33 21.27 -0.10
C SER A 49 -7.43 22.32 -0.77
N LEU A 50 -7.13 22.19 -2.07
CA LEU A 50 -6.27 23.12 -2.80
C LEU A 50 -7.03 24.33 -3.36
N PRO A 51 -6.37 25.48 -3.56
CA PRO A 51 -7.01 26.66 -4.13
C PRO A 51 -7.11 26.60 -5.67
N GLY A 52 -8.29 26.95 -6.18
CA GLY A 52 -8.49 27.52 -7.52
C GLY A 52 -7.92 26.71 -8.68
N PRO A 53 -7.02 27.28 -9.52
CA PRO A 53 -6.52 26.61 -10.72
C PRO A 53 -5.81 25.28 -10.46
N ARG A 54 -5.07 25.16 -9.35
CA ARG A 54 -4.30 23.96 -9.03
C ARG A 54 -5.20 22.77 -8.70
N GLN A 55 -6.27 23.01 -7.94
CA GLN A 55 -7.32 22.03 -7.67
C GLN A 55 -7.90 21.48 -8.98
N ARG A 56 -8.35 22.36 -9.88
CA ARG A 56 -8.97 21.95 -11.16
C ARG A 56 -8.02 21.13 -12.03
N GLN A 57 -6.76 21.54 -12.10
CA GLN A 57 -5.73 20.83 -12.87
C GLN A 57 -5.53 19.41 -12.34
N LEU A 58 -5.29 19.26 -11.04
CA LEU A 58 -5.05 17.94 -10.43
C LEU A 58 -6.29 17.05 -10.45
N ASN A 59 -7.48 17.63 -10.23
CA ASN A 59 -8.74 16.89 -10.32
C ASN A 59 -8.94 16.28 -11.71
N THR A 60 -8.68 17.06 -12.77
CA THR A 60 -8.79 16.60 -14.16
C THR A 60 -7.77 15.51 -14.46
N ALA A 61 -6.51 15.72 -14.07
CA ALA A 61 -5.43 14.75 -14.33
C ALA A 61 -5.66 13.42 -13.59
N LEU A 62 -6.10 13.46 -12.34
CA LEU A 62 -6.35 12.25 -11.56
C LEU A 62 -7.56 11.48 -12.10
N LEU A 63 -8.64 12.16 -12.48
CA LEU A 63 -9.80 11.49 -13.11
C LEU A 63 -9.43 10.80 -14.42
N ALA A 64 -8.60 11.43 -15.25
CA ALA A 64 -8.08 10.80 -16.47
C ALA A 64 -7.27 9.54 -16.15
N LEU A 65 -6.32 9.63 -15.20
CA LEU A 65 -5.52 8.48 -14.75
C LEU A 65 -6.40 7.32 -14.27
N LEU A 66 -7.42 7.61 -13.45
CA LEU A 66 -8.30 6.56 -12.92
C LEU A 66 -9.12 5.88 -14.02
N ASN A 67 -9.62 6.64 -14.98
CA ASN A 67 -10.43 6.11 -16.08
C ASN A 67 -9.62 5.33 -17.12
N GLU A 68 -8.41 5.80 -17.43
CA GLU A 68 -7.57 5.20 -18.47
C GLU A 68 -6.83 3.97 -17.94
N GLU A 69 -6.24 4.07 -16.74
CA GLU A 69 -5.38 3.01 -16.22
C GLU A 69 -6.11 2.09 -15.25
N PHE A 70 -6.95 2.61 -14.37
CA PHE A 70 -7.42 1.86 -13.19
C PHE A 70 -8.88 1.42 -13.22
N THR A 71 -9.67 1.71 -14.26
CA THR A 71 -11.13 1.44 -14.29
C THR A 71 -11.53 0.04 -13.78
N HIS A 72 -10.80 -1.01 -14.13
CA HIS A 72 -11.08 -2.39 -13.70
C HIS A 72 -10.18 -2.88 -12.54
N ARG A 73 -9.40 -1.98 -11.95
CA ARG A 73 -8.38 -2.24 -10.92
C ARG A 73 -8.57 -1.33 -9.69
N LEU A 74 -9.79 -0.79 -9.52
CA LEU A 74 -10.25 -0.10 -8.33
C LEU A 74 -10.97 -1.08 -7.41
N LEU A 75 -10.37 -1.36 -6.25
CA LEU A 75 -10.92 -2.28 -5.26
C LEU A 75 -11.84 -1.54 -4.28
N PRO A 76 -13.12 -1.93 -4.17
CA PRO A 76 -14.06 -1.27 -3.27
C PRO A 76 -13.80 -1.67 -1.81
N PHE A 77 -14.24 -0.82 -0.88
CA PHE A 77 -14.46 -1.25 0.50
C PHE A 77 -15.90 -1.74 0.66
N ASP A 78 -16.11 -3.04 0.47
CA ASP A 78 -17.42 -3.67 0.54
C ASP A 78 -17.71 -4.35 1.90
N ALA A 79 -18.83 -5.06 2.00
CA ALA A 79 -19.21 -5.76 3.23
C ALA A 79 -18.20 -6.83 3.67
N HIS A 80 -17.54 -7.51 2.73
CA HIS A 80 -16.51 -8.50 3.06
C HIS A 80 -15.25 -7.84 3.63
N CYS A 81 -14.85 -6.71 3.03
CA CYS A 81 -13.77 -5.88 3.56
C CYS A 81 -14.13 -5.32 4.95
N ALA A 82 -15.37 -4.92 5.18
CA ALA A 82 -15.83 -4.44 6.49
C ALA A 82 -15.71 -5.51 7.58
N LEU A 83 -16.09 -6.76 7.30
CA LEU A 83 -15.92 -7.87 8.23
C LEU A 83 -14.44 -8.16 8.52
N ARG A 84 -13.57 -8.08 7.50
CA ARG A 84 -12.12 -8.20 7.68
C ARG A 84 -11.55 -7.07 8.53
N ALA A 85 -11.98 -5.83 8.31
CA ALA A 85 -11.55 -4.67 9.08
C ALA A 85 -11.96 -4.79 10.56
N ALA A 86 -13.18 -5.25 10.84
CA ALA A 86 -13.65 -5.47 12.20
C ALA A 86 -12.82 -6.53 12.94
N ALA A 87 -12.55 -7.66 12.28
CA ALA A 87 -11.72 -8.73 12.83
C ALA A 87 -10.28 -8.26 13.10
N LEU A 88 -9.67 -7.58 12.12
CA LEU A 88 -8.31 -7.03 12.24
C LEU A 88 -8.23 -5.99 13.37
N SER A 89 -9.19 -5.08 13.45
CA SER A 89 -9.25 -4.06 14.51
C SER A 89 -9.36 -4.69 15.90
N ALA A 90 -10.18 -5.73 16.05
CA ALA A 90 -10.32 -6.45 17.32
C ALA A 90 -9.01 -7.16 17.71
N GLU A 91 -8.31 -7.77 16.76
CA GLU A 91 -7.02 -8.41 17.01
C GLU A 91 -5.95 -7.41 17.43
N LEU A 92 -5.79 -6.32 16.68
CA LEU A 92 -4.83 -5.25 17.02
C LEU A 92 -5.11 -4.70 18.43
N ARG A 93 -6.38 -4.45 18.76
CA ARG A 93 -6.76 -3.95 20.10
C ARG A 93 -6.41 -4.94 21.21
N ARG A 94 -6.56 -6.25 21.01
CA ARG A 94 -6.13 -7.26 22.00
C ARG A 94 -4.63 -7.20 22.27
N GLN A 95 -3.85 -6.77 21.29
CA GLN A 95 -2.40 -6.59 21.38
C GLN A 95 -2.00 -5.19 21.87
N GLY A 96 -2.96 -4.32 22.21
CA GLY A 96 -2.68 -2.93 22.59
C GLY A 96 -2.28 -2.02 21.43
N LEU A 97 -2.54 -2.44 20.19
CA LEU A 97 -2.22 -1.72 18.96
C LEU A 97 -3.46 -1.09 18.35
N THR A 98 -3.26 -0.03 17.58
CA THR A 98 -4.30 0.62 16.77
C THR A 98 -3.76 1.03 15.41
N LEU A 99 -4.66 1.16 14.44
CA LEU A 99 -4.38 1.70 13.12
C LEU A 99 -5.27 2.90 12.84
N ALA A 100 -4.78 3.82 12.01
CA ALA A 100 -5.65 4.83 11.40
C ALA A 100 -6.78 4.15 10.63
N GLN A 101 -7.95 4.79 10.55
CA GLN A 101 -9.12 4.17 9.94
C GLN A 101 -8.92 3.87 8.45
N SER A 102 -8.26 4.76 7.71
CA SER A 102 -7.94 4.53 6.29
C SER A 102 -6.95 3.38 6.12
N ASP A 103 -5.88 3.34 6.91
CA ASP A 103 -4.90 2.24 6.92
C ASP A 103 -5.58 0.89 7.25
N LEU A 104 -6.50 0.87 8.23
CA LEU A 104 -7.28 -0.33 8.57
C LEU A 104 -8.14 -0.81 7.39
N TYR A 105 -8.81 0.11 6.68
CA TYR A 105 -9.65 -0.24 5.53
C TYR A 105 -8.81 -0.72 4.35
N THR A 106 -7.69 -0.07 4.07
CA THR A 106 -6.73 -0.49 3.05
C THR A 106 -6.19 -1.89 3.35
N ALA A 107 -5.77 -2.15 4.59
CA ALA A 107 -5.32 -3.48 5.02
C ALA A 107 -6.42 -4.53 4.84
N ALA A 108 -7.66 -4.21 5.21
CA ALA A 108 -8.79 -5.13 5.07
C ALA A 108 -9.11 -5.47 3.60
N ILE A 109 -9.02 -4.50 2.69
CA ILE A 109 -9.17 -4.73 1.25
C ILE A 109 -8.05 -5.64 0.75
N CYS A 110 -6.80 -5.37 1.14
CA CYS A 110 -5.65 -6.21 0.75
C CYS A 110 -5.83 -7.66 1.23
N LEU A 111 -6.24 -7.85 2.48
CA LEU A 111 -6.50 -9.18 3.05
C LEU A 111 -7.65 -9.89 2.34
N HIS A 112 -8.72 -9.17 1.97
CA HIS A 112 -9.85 -9.76 1.25
C HIS A 112 -9.44 -10.29 -0.14
N HIS A 113 -8.64 -9.50 -0.87
CA HIS A 113 -8.18 -9.85 -2.22
C HIS A 113 -6.86 -10.63 -2.26
N GLN A 114 -6.30 -11.01 -1.10
CA GLN A 114 -4.98 -11.63 -0.99
C GLN A 114 -3.88 -10.83 -1.71
N ALA A 115 -4.00 -9.50 -1.69
CA ALA A 115 -3.09 -8.59 -2.36
C ALA A 115 -1.95 -8.15 -1.43
N GLN A 116 -0.82 -7.80 -2.04
CA GLN A 116 0.28 -7.15 -1.34
C GLN A 116 0.03 -5.64 -1.28
N LEU A 117 0.50 -4.96 -0.24
CA LEU A 117 0.42 -3.49 -0.13
C LEU A 117 1.79 -2.88 -0.43
N ALA A 118 1.89 -1.98 -1.42
CA ALA A 118 3.06 -1.15 -1.65
C ALA A 118 2.89 0.21 -0.96
N THR A 119 3.71 0.50 0.05
CA THR A 119 3.62 1.74 0.83
C THR A 119 5.01 2.20 1.27
N ARG A 120 5.12 3.50 1.57
CA ARG A 120 6.31 4.09 2.20
C ARG A 120 6.46 3.72 3.69
N ARG A 121 5.37 3.30 4.36
CA ARG A 121 5.31 3.04 5.81
C ARG A 121 5.04 1.55 6.11
N PRO A 122 5.93 0.61 5.73
CA PRO A 122 5.67 -0.82 5.95
C PRO A 122 5.49 -1.21 7.43
N GLU A 123 6.12 -0.45 8.34
CA GLU A 123 6.07 -0.65 9.78
C GLU A 123 4.66 -0.57 10.37
N ASP A 124 3.79 0.29 9.83
CA ASP A 124 2.42 0.48 10.31
C ASP A 124 1.58 -0.80 10.14
N PHE A 125 1.95 -1.65 9.19
CA PHE A 125 1.19 -2.83 8.79
C PHE A 125 1.77 -4.15 9.32
N HIS A 126 2.82 -4.11 10.14
CA HIS A 126 3.56 -5.30 10.59
C HIS A 126 2.66 -6.38 11.22
N TYR A 127 1.67 -5.96 12.01
CA TYR A 127 0.76 -6.85 12.74
C TYR A 127 -0.54 -7.16 12.00
N CYS A 128 -0.65 -6.74 10.74
CA CYS A 128 -1.89 -6.88 9.98
C CYS A 128 -1.98 -8.18 9.16
N GLY A 129 -0.91 -8.99 9.13
CA GLY A 129 -0.92 -10.29 8.46
C GLY A 129 -0.99 -10.22 6.93
N LEU A 130 -0.70 -9.07 6.33
CA LEU A 130 -0.55 -8.91 4.88
C LEU A 130 0.92 -8.77 4.49
N ALA A 131 1.23 -9.12 3.24
CA ALA A 131 2.53 -8.86 2.65
C ALA A 131 2.65 -7.38 2.26
N VAL A 132 3.74 -6.75 2.70
CA VAL A 132 3.97 -5.31 2.49
C VAL A 132 5.30 -5.10 1.77
N LEU A 133 5.28 -4.26 0.74
CA LEU A 133 6.41 -3.90 -0.08
C LEU A 133 6.75 -2.44 0.17
N ASN A 134 8.04 -2.12 0.26
CA ASN A 134 8.53 -0.75 0.37
C ASN A 134 9.37 -0.39 -0.87
N PRO A 135 8.79 0.34 -1.84
CA PRO A 135 9.51 0.76 -3.05
C PRO A 135 10.61 1.82 -2.84
N TRP A 136 10.73 2.39 -1.64
CA TRP A 136 11.79 3.33 -1.28
C TRP A 136 13.00 2.68 -0.61
N GLY A 137 12.90 1.40 -0.23
CA GLY A 137 13.99 0.67 0.43
C GLY A 137 14.86 -0.11 -0.55
N GLU A 138 16.09 -0.43 -0.14
CA GLU A 138 16.92 -1.42 -0.85
C GLU A 138 16.19 -2.77 -0.87
N GLN A 139 15.74 -3.22 -2.03
CA GLN A 139 15.32 -4.60 -2.21
C GLN A 139 16.54 -5.51 -2.09
N GLY A 140 16.79 -6.07 -0.90
CA GLY A 140 17.79 -7.13 -0.76
C GLY A 140 18.49 -7.24 0.59
N LYS A 141 17.79 -7.76 1.60
CA LYS A 141 18.29 -8.90 2.37
C LYS A 141 17.07 -9.63 2.95
N PRO A 142 16.96 -10.95 2.77
CA PRO A 142 16.14 -11.71 3.69
C PRO A 142 16.68 -11.37 5.08
N ARG A 143 15.80 -10.94 6.00
CA ARG A 143 16.08 -11.15 7.42
C ARG A 143 16.06 -12.67 7.60
N PHE A 144 17.15 -13.33 7.22
CA PHE A 144 17.44 -14.65 7.76
C PHE A 144 17.45 -14.44 9.26
N HIS A 145 16.54 -15.13 9.95
CA HIS A 145 16.67 -15.38 11.36
C HIS A 145 18.13 -15.79 11.63
N GLU A 146 18.81 -15.03 12.49
CA GLU A 146 20.21 -15.30 12.89
C GLU A 146 20.35 -16.65 13.63
N ASP A 147 19.25 -17.38 13.85
CA ASP A 147 19.24 -18.69 14.50
C ASP A 147 19.72 -19.86 13.62
N ALA A 148 19.99 -19.66 12.33
CA ALA A 148 20.52 -20.71 11.45
C ALA A 148 22.07 -20.82 11.46
N ALA A 149 22.77 -19.81 11.96
CA ALA A 149 24.24 -19.82 12.02
C ALA A 149 24.79 -20.71 13.13
N GLU A 150 24.03 -20.90 14.22
CA GLU A 150 24.46 -21.77 15.33
C GLU A 150 24.41 -23.26 14.95
N TYR A 151 23.48 -23.67 14.08
CA TYR A 151 23.36 -25.08 13.68
C TYR A 151 24.49 -25.56 12.75
N TYR A 152 25.09 -24.65 11.97
CA TYR A 152 26.18 -25.01 11.05
C TYR A 152 27.55 -25.09 11.74
N VAL A 153 27.74 -24.36 12.85
CA VAL A 153 28.99 -24.36 13.62
C VAL A 153 29.07 -25.54 14.60
N MET A 154 27.94 -26.04 15.10
CA MET A 154 27.91 -27.18 16.04
C MET A 154 27.93 -28.56 15.39
N SER A 155 27.79 -28.66 14.07
CA SER A 155 27.82 -29.95 13.34
C SER A 155 29.23 -30.39 12.89
N ARG A 156 30.25 -29.58 13.15
CA ARG A 156 31.66 -29.95 12.94
C ARG A 156 32.50 -29.61 14.18
N LYS A 157 32.32 -30.38 15.24
CA LYS A 157 33.35 -30.74 16.21
C LYS A 157 32.92 -31.98 16.99
#